data_AF-A0A7X0CGF5-F1
#
_entry.id   AF-A0A7X0CGF5-F1
#
_cell.length_a   1.000
_cell.length_b   1.000
_cell.length_c   1.000
_cell.angle_alpha   90.00
_cell.angle_beta   90.00
_cell.angle_gamma   90.00
#
_symmetry.space_group_name_H-M   'P 1'
#
loop_
_entity.id
_entity.type
_entity.pdbx_description
1 polymer ?
#
loop_
_entity_poly.entity_id
_entity_poly.type
_entity_poly.pdbx_seq_one_letter_code
_entity_poly.pdbx_strand_id
1 'polypeptide(L)' 'MSEAMYRSKRKEPAVPEPPLTPVEAARQRRLAALKMAAGLWKDRTDTVKDGVQAQEQLRNEWR' A
#
# COMPACT_ATOMS: atom_id res chain seq x y z
N MET A 1 34.18 33.05 4.10
CA MET A 1 33.19 31.99 4.38
C MET A 1 31.81 32.61 4.23
N SER A 2 31.11 32.31 3.14
CA SER A 2 29.90 33.06 2.74
C SER A 2 28.65 32.64 3.52
N GLU A 3 27.77 33.62 3.72
CA GLU A 3 26.45 33.55 4.37
C GLU A 3 25.55 32.40 3.84
N ALA A 4 25.80 31.95 2.60
CA ALA A 4 25.10 30.86 1.95
C ALA A 4 25.25 29.50 2.67
N MET A 5 26.37 29.27 3.36
CA MET A 5 26.60 28.02 4.11
C MET A 5 25.80 27.96 5.42
N TYR A 6 25.34 29.11 5.95
CA TYR A 6 24.63 29.17 7.23
C TYR A 6 23.13 28.89 7.11
N ARG A 7 22.55 29.02 5.90
CA ARG A 7 21.12 28.76 5.65
C ARG A 7 20.77 27.27 5.59
N SER A 8 21.74 26.40 5.33
CA SER A 8 21.57 24.95 5.12
C SER A 8 21.26 24.15 6.40
N LYS A 9 21.43 24.74 7.60
CA LYS A 9 21.29 24.03 8.89
C LYS A 9 20.03 24.41 9.69
N ARG A 10 19.12 25.24 9.15
CA ARG A 10 17.83 25.48 9.82
C ARG A 10 16.91 24.30 9.54
N LYS A 11 16.99 23.28 10.39
CA LYS A 11 15.91 22.31 10.54
C LYS A 11 14.72 23.11 11.07
N GLU A 12 13.76 23.39 10.20
CA GLU A 12 12.51 24.02 10.62
C GLU A 12 11.91 23.17 11.76
N PRO A 13 11.37 23.79 12.82
CA PRO A 13 10.77 23.03 13.90
C PRO A 13 9.65 22.18 13.29
N ALA A 14 9.77 20.86 13.44
CA ALA A 14 8.74 19.94 13.00
C ALA A 14 7.45 20.30 13.76
N VAL A 15 6.51 20.95 13.07
CA VAL A 15 5.19 21.20 13.61
C VAL A 15 4.57 19.81 13.82
N PRO A 16 4.14 19.46 15.04
CA PRO A 16 3.50 18.17 15.26
C PRO A 16 2.25 18.12 14.41
N GLU A 17 2.13 17.08 13.57
CA GLU A 17 0.89 16.87 12.83
C GLU A 17 -0.27 16.75 13.83
N PRO A 18 -1.42 17.37 13.54
CA PRO A 18 -2.59 17.24 14.40
C PRO A 18 -2.97 15.76 14.54
N PRO A 19 -3.46 15.34 15.71
CA PRO A 19 -3.87 13.95 15.91
C PRO A 19 -4.99 13.59 14.93
N LEU A 20 -4.91 12.39 14.38
CA LEU A 20 -5.94 11.87 13.47
C LEU A 20 -7.30 11.87 14.13
N THR A 21 -8.32 12.26 13.37
CA THR A 21 -9.70 12.03 13.78
C THR A 21 -9.98 10.52 13.87
N PRO A 22 -10.98 10.09 14.65
CA PRO A 22 -11.36 8.68 14.74
C PRO A 22 -11.65 8.03 13.37
N VAL A 23 -12.22 8.80 12.43
CA VAL A 23 -12.53 8.35 11.07
C VAL A 23 -11.25 8.13 10.24
N GLU A 24 -10.29 9.04 10.32
CA GLU A 24 -9.01 8.91 9.62
C GLU A 24 -8.20 7.73 10.15
N ALA A 25 -8.17 7.54 11.48
CA ALA A 25 -7.53 6.39 12.10
C ALA A 25 -8.21 5.07 11.67
N ALA A 26 -9.53 5.04 11.50
CA ALA A 26 -10.23 3.88 10.96
C ALA A 26 -9.90 3.62 9.49
N ARG A 27 -9.81 4.66 8.66
CA ARG A 27 -9.40 4.54 7.25
C ARG A 27 -7.96 4.02 7.12
N GLN A 28 -7.02 4.54 7.91
CA GLN A 28 -5.63 4.09 7.88
C GLN A 28 -5.51 2.60 8.23
N ARG A 29 -6.23 2.14 9.28
CA ARG A 29 -6.27 0.71 9.64
C ARG A 29 -6.78 -0.17 8.50
N ARG A 30 -7.87 0.23 7.84
CA ARG A 30 -8.43 -0.50 6.69
C ARG A 30 -7.45 -0.52 5.52
N LEU A 31 -6.84 0.63 5.20
CA LEU A 31 -5.88 0.74 4.10
C LEU A 31 -4.63 -0.11 4.36
N ALA A 32 -4.14 -0.16 5.59
CA ALA A 32 -3.03 -1.03 5.98
C ALA A 32 -3.38 -2.51 5.78
N ALA A 33 -4.57 -2.94 6.22
CA ALA A 33 -5.04 -4.31 6.00
C ALA A 33 -5.17 -4.65 4.51
N LEU A 34 -5.74 -3.73 3.72
CA LEU A 34 -5.84 -3.89 2.27
C LEU A 34 -4.47 -3.95 1.61
N LYS A 35 -3.49 -3.15 2.04
CA LYS A 35 -2.12 -3.21 1.51
C LYS A 35 -1.41 -4.52 1.84
N MET A 36 -1.64 -5.09 3.02
CA MET A 36 -1.11 -6.41 3.36
C MET A 36 -1.74 -7.52 2.52
N ALA A 37 -3.04 -7.42 2.23
CA ALA A 37 -3.73 -8.37 1.36
C ALA A 37 -3.42 -8.15 -0.13
N ALA A 38 -3.20 -6.91 -0.55
CA ALA A 38 -2.87 -6.53 -1.92
C ALA A 38 -1.45 -6.97 -2.25
N GLY A 39 -1.34 -8.13 -2.89
CA GLY A 39 -0.06 -8.76 -3.21
C GLY A 39 0.04 -10.19 -2.69
N LEU A 40 -0.77 -10.55 -1.69
CA LEU A 40 -0.82 -11.92 -1.15
C LEU A 40 -1.13 -12.96 -2.25
N TRP A 41 -1.82 -12.54 -3.31
CA TRP A 41 -2.22 -13.40 -4.43
C TRP A 41 -1.41 -13.11 -5.70
N LYS A 42 -0.54 -12.09 -5.69
CA LYS A 42 0.23 -11.68 -6.88
C LYS A 42 1.29 -12.71 -7.25
N ASP A 43 1.92 -13.31 -6.24
CA ASP A 43 3.02 -14.26 -6.41
C ASP A 43 2.59 -15.72 -6.19
N ARG A 44 1.28 -15.97 -6.01
CA ARG A 44 0.74 -17.33 -6.02
C ARG A 44 0.97 -17.96 -7.39
N THR A 45 1.60 -19.13 -7.39
CA THR A 45 1.89 -19.94 -8.58
C THR A 45 0.90 -21.09 -8.75
N ASP A 46 0.11 -21.37 -7.71
CA ASP A 46 -0.87 -22.46 -7.65
C ASP A 46 -2.23 -22.09 -8.26
N THR A 47 -2.46 -20.81 -8.56
CA THR A 47 -3.69 -20.32 -9.20
C THR A 47 -3.38 -19.59 -10.48
N VAL A 48 -4.20 -19.81 -11.51
CA VAL A 48 -4.09 -19.07 -12.77
C VAL A 48 -4.36 -17.58 -12.53
N LYS A 49 -3.44 -16.73 -12.99
CA LYS A 49 -3.54 -15.27 -12.80
C LYS A 49 -4.58 -14.63 -13.71
N ASP A 50 -4.89 -15.30 -14.83
CA ASP A 50 -5.93 -14.91 -15.77
C ASP A 50 -7.25 -15.59 -15.40
N GLY A 51 -8.27 -14.77 -15.12
CA GLY A 51 -9.61 -15.25 -14.78
C GLY A 51 -10.29 -15.98 -15.93
N VAL A 52 -9.98 -15.68 -17.19
CA VAL A 52 -10.56 -16.39 -18.35
C VAL A 52 -10.01 -17.80 -18.43
N GLN A 53 -8.69 -17.97 -18.36
CA GLN A 53 -8.06 -19.29 -18.33
C GLN A 53 -8.51 -20.12 -17.11
N ALA A 54 -8.69 -19.50 -15.95
CA ALA A 54 -9.23 -20.18 -14.77
C ALA A 54 -10.64 -20.75 -15.05
N GLN A 55 -11.50 -19.97 -15.72
CA GLN A 55 -12.84 -20.44 -16.10
C GLN A 55 -12.81 -21.54 -17.18
N GLU A 56 -11.85 -21.50 -18.09
CA GLU A 56 -11.66 -22.55 -19.10
C GLU A 56 -11.20 -23.87 -18.47
N GLN A 57 -10.22 -23.82 -17.55
CA GLN A 57 -9.78 -25.01 -16.80
C GLN A 57 -10.94 -25.65 -16.04
N LEU A 58 -11.70 -24.86 -15.27
CA LEU A 58 -12.86 -25.36 -14.53
C LEU A 58 -13.91 -26.01 -15.44
N ARG A 59 -14.16 -25.44 -16.63
CA ARG A 59 -15.09 -26.01 -17.61
C ARG A 59 -14.59 -27.32 -18.19
N ASN A 60 -13.28 -27.47 -18.37
CA ASN A 60 -12.67 -28.69 -18.88
C ASN A 60 -12.65 -29.82 -17.84
N GLU A 61 -12.49 -29.49 -16.56
CA GLU A 61 -12.54 -30.48 -15.46
C GLU A 61 -13.92 -31.14 -15.30
N TRP A 62 -14.99 -30.47 -15.72
CA TRP A 62 -16.37 -30.92 -15.57
C TRP A 62 -16.93 -31.65 -16.80
N ARG A 63 -16.11 -31.84 -17.84
CA ARG A 63 -16.47 -32.63 -19.04
C ARG A 63 -15.95 -34.06 -18.91
#